data_AF-A0A1I0EFT7-F1
#
_entry.id   AF-A0A1I0EFT7-F1
#
_cell.length_a   1.000
_cell.length_b   1.000
_cell.length_c   1.000
_cell.angle_alpha   90.00
_cell.angle_beta   90.00
_cell.angle_gamma   90.00
#
_symmetry.space_group_name_H-M   'P 1'
#
loop_
_entity.id
_entity.type
_entity.pdbx_description
1 polymer ?
#
loop_
_entity_poly.entity_id
_entity_poly.type
_entity_poly.pdbx_seq_one_letter_code
_entity_poly.pdbx_strand_id
1 'polypeptide(L)'
;MAKSKVTEEARARATQMRSVGTSYRDIAAELGSQGVTENWCKRNLNTVIVFDNHYFLMEELIPLAVRPEGIPRLQFRAKIKAAYGLPSGVTIPEAIERRTKRALPYDAFIRPDWMEPEFARASHLELVHDATILVDRLEEMVAEFCVRYPTASIWHVRQEIIGHILGSHPASPLVHGKRMVDAVDTIEGRVPQIPPVEPAFIDDEEFDHHCI
;
A
#
# COMPACT_ATOMS: atom_id res chain seq x y z
N MET A 1 37.08 -24.01 27.26
CA MET A 1 36.00 -23.03 26.98
C MET A 1 36.56 -21.63 27.18
N ALA A 2 36.71 -20.84 26.11
CA ALA A 2 37.26 -19.48 26.23
C ALA A 2 36.23 -18.57 26.92
N LYS A 3 36.56 -18.06 28.11
CA LYS A 3 35.76 -17.04 28.79
C LYS A 3 35.61 -15.84 27.84
N SER A 4 34.37 -15.39 27.62
CA SER A 4 34.09 -14.16 26.90
C SER A 4 34.97 -13.04 27.46
N LYS A 5 35.78 -12.39 26.63
CA LYS A 5 36.59 -11.22 27.02
C LYS A 5 35.74 -9.99 27.36
N VAL A 6 34.45 -10.03 27.00
CA VAL A 6 33.50 -8.94 27.24
C VAL A 6 32.91 -9.09 28.64
N THR A 7 33.05 -8.04 29.45
CA THR A 7 32.48 -7.97 30.80
C THR A 7 30.96 -7.82 30.75
N GLU A 8 30.27 -8.19 31.84
CA GLU A 8 28.80 -8.07 31.88
C GLU A 8 28.36 -6.61 31.80
N GLU A 9 29.12 -5.68 32.38
CA GLU A 9 28.91 -4.23 32.25
C GLU A 9 29.02 -3.76 30.80
N ALA A 10 30.03 -4.23 30.06
CA ALA A 10 30.22 -3.91 28.66
C ALA A 10 29.04 -4.42 27.81
N ARG A 11 28.54 -5.62 28.13
CA ARG A 11 27.36 -6.19 27.47
C ARG A 11 26.10 -5.38 27.75
N ALA A 12 25.86 -5.01 29.01
CA ALA A 12 24.69 -4.21 29.39
C ALA A 12 24.71 -2.84 28.70
N ARG A 13 25.87 -2.16 28.69
CA ARG A 13 26.04 -0.87 28.01
C ARG A 13 25.90 -1.00 26.50
N ALA A 14 26.48 -2.02 25.88
CA ALA A 14 26.32 -2.28 24.45
C ALA A 14 24.86 -2.54 24.07
N THR A 15 24.10 -3.23 24.93
CA THR A 15 22.66 -3.49 24.74
C THR A 15 21.87 -2.19 24.81
N GLN A 16 22.13 -1.34 25.81
CA GLN A 16 21.50 -0.03 25.94
C GLN A 16 21.81 0.89 24.76
N MET A 17 23.08 0.93 24.31
CA MET A 17 23.48 1.70 23.13
C MET A 17 22.78 1.17 21.88
N ARG A 18 22.65 -0.15 21.74
CA ARG A 18 21.91 -0.72 20.62
C ARG A 18 20.43 -0.35 20.65
N SER A 19 19.79 -0.39 21.82
CA SER A 19 18.36 -0.09 21.94
C SER A 19 18.00 1.35 21.58
N VAL A 20 18.94 2.29 21.76
CA VAL A 20 18.75 3.70 21.33
C VAL A 20 19.16 3.95 19.87
N GLY A 21 19.51 2.90 19.12
CA GLY A 21 19.79 2.99 17.68
C GLY A 21 21.24 3.21 17.29
N THR A 22 22.19 3.13 18.24
CA THR A 22 23.61 3.22 17.90
C THR A 22 24.04 2.07 16.99
N SER A 23 24.88 2.37 15.99
CA SER A 23 25.35 1.38 15.02
C SER A 23 26.34 0.40 15.66
N TYR A 24 26.46 -0.82 15.12
CA TYR A 24 27.45 -1.79 15.62
C TYR A 24 28.89 -1.28 15.55
N ARG A 25 29.18 -0.44 14.53
CA ARG A 25 30.49 0.18 14.36
C ARG A 25 30.77 1.18 15.48
N ASP A 26 29.81 2.01 15.82
CA ASP A 26 29.98 3.04 16.86
C ASP A 26 30.02 2.40 18.26
N ILE A 27 29.21 1.36 18.50
CA ILE A 27 29.28 0.57 19.74
C ILE A 27 30.67 -0.08 19.90
N ALA A 28 31.20 -0.66 18.82
CA ALA A 28 32.53 -1.28 18.85
C ALA A 28 33.66 -0.25 18.99
N ALA A 29 33.48 0.96 18.46
CA ALA A 29 34.43 2.05 18.66
C ALA A 29 34.45 2.52 20.13
N GLU A 30 33.29 2.67 20.76
CA GLU A 30 33.15 3.12 22.15
C GLU A 30 33.62 2.06 23.17
N LEU A 31 33.24 0.79 22.96
CA LEU A 31 33.47 -0.30 23.93
C LEU A 31 34.60 -1.25 23.52
N GLY A 32 35.41 -0.87 22.52
CA GLY A 32 36.49 -1.71 21.97
C GLY A 32 37.54 -2.10 23.01
N SER A 33 37.83 -1.20 23.97
CA SER A 33 38.74 -1.45 25.09
C SER A 33 38.25 -2.56 26.03
N GLN A 34 36.95 -2.87 26.01
CA GLN A 34 36.28 -3.90 26.81
C GLN A 34 36.06 -5.20 26.00
N GLY A 35 36.74 -5.35 24.85
CA GLY A 35 36.68 -6.53 24.00
C GLY A 35 35.43 -6.62 23.10
N VAL A 36 34.60 -5.57 23.06
CA VAL A 36 33.43 -5.48 22.17
C VAL A 36 33.91 -5.15 20.76
N THR A 37 33.66 -6.07 19.83
CA THR A 37 33.99 -5.89 18.40
C THR A 37 32.71 -5.86 17.57
N GLU A 38 32.77 -5.36 16.34
CA GLU A 38 31.59 -5.33 15.45
C GLU A 38 31.01 -6.74 15.22
N ASN A 39 31.89 -7.75 15.10
CA ASN A 39 31.47 -9.15 14.98
C ASN A 39 30.78 -9.67 16.23
N TRP A 40 31.23 -9.23 17.41
CA TRP A 40 30.55 -9.55 18.67
C TRP A 40 29.17 -8.88 18.72
N CYS A 41 29.07 -7.60 18.33
CA CYS A 41 27.80 -6.88 18.26
C CYS A 41 26.79 -7.58 17.34
N LYS A 42 27.22 -7.97 16.13
CA LYS A 42 26.37 -8.70 15.17
C LYS A 42 25.85 -10.04 15.69
N ARG A 43 26.62 -10.73 16.54
CA ARG A 43 26.24 -12.03 17.11
C ARG A 43 25.36 -11.93 18.35
N ASN A 44 25.53 -10.89 19.15
CA ASN A 44 24.90 -10.79 20.48
C ASN A 44 23.80 -9.73 20.56
N LEU A 45 23.81 -8.73 19.68
CA LEU A 45 22.88 -7.59 19.71
C LEU A 45 21.90 -7.58 18.52
N ASN A 46 21.89 -8.63 17.70
CA ASN A 46 21.01 -8.73 16.53
C ASN A 46 19.53 -8.88 16.89
N THR A 47 19.24 -9.44 18.07
CA THR A 47 17.87 -9.58 18.61
C THR A 47 17.44 -8.39 19.46
N VAL A 48 18.35 -7.44 19.73
CA VAL A 48 18.02 -6.26 20.54
C VAL A 48 17.13 -5.34 19.72
N ILE A 49 15.96 -5.05 20.27
CA ILE A 49 14.99 -4.12 19.70
C ILE A 49 15.58 -2.72 19.71
N VAL A 50 15.49 -2.03 18.57
CA VAL A 50 15.93 -0.65 18.40
C VAL A 50 14.70 0.24 18.42
N PHE A 51 14.62 1.17 19.36
CA PHE A 51 13.52 2.13 19.50
C PHE A 51 13.77 3.36 18.61
N ASP A 52 13.76 3.17 17.29
CA ASP A 52 13.86 4.25 16.30
C ASP A 52 12.47 4.71 15.80
N ASN A 53 12.43 5.73 14.93
CA ASN A 53 11.18 6.19 14.31
C ASN A 53 10.44 5.05 13.59
N HIS A 54 11.18 4.06 13.06
CA HIS A 54 10.58 2.93 12.37
C HIS A 54 9.90 1.98 13.35
N TYR A 55 10.47 1.75 14.52
CA TYR A 55 9.86 0.96 15.59
C TYR A 55 8.49 1.54 15.98
N PHE A 56 8.43 2.83 16.32
CA PHE A 56 7.17 3.48 16.71
C PHE A 56 6.15 3.53 15.56
N LEU A 57 6.62 3.74 14.32
CA LEU A 57 5.76 3.62 13.13
C LEU A 57 5.15 2.21 13.03
N MET A 58 5.91 1.15 13.28
CA MET A 58 5.41 -0.22 13.21
C MET A 58 4.42 -0.51 14.34
N GLU A 59 4.66 -0.01 15.56
CA GLU A 59 3.69 -0.10 16.67
C GLU A 59 2.35 0.54 16.31
N GLU A 60 2.36 1.63 15.54
CA GLU A 60 1.12 2.25 15.06
C GLU A 60 0.48 1.52 13.87
N LEU A 61 1.29 1.00 12.93
CA LEU A 61 0.80 0.43 11.68
C LEU A 61 0.25 -0.98 11.82
N ILE A 62 0.91 -1.83 12.62
CA ILE A 62 0.52 -3.22 12.81
C ILE A 62 -0.95 -3.34 13.25
N PRO A 63 -1.43 -2.69 14.34
CA PRO A 63 -2.81 -2.84 14.79
C PRO A 63 -3.86 -2.28 13.82
N LEU A 64 -3.45 -1.47 12.84
CA LEU A 64 -4.32 -0.97 11.77
C LEU A 64 -4.36 -1.95 10.60
N ALA A 65 -3.22 -2.52 10.23
CA ALA A 65 -3.10 -3.39 9.08
C ALA A 65 -3.67 -4.79 9.34
N VAL A 66 -3.67 -5.26 10.59
CA VAL A 66 -4.23 -6.58 10.98
C VAL A 66 -5.74 -6.56 11.21
N ARG A 67 -6.38 -5.39 11.15
CA ARG A 67 -7.84 -5.30 11.26
C ARG A 67 -8.51 -6.08 10.12
N PRO A 68 -9.76 -6.55 10.30
CA PRO A 68 -10.52 -7.19 9.24
C PRO A 68 -10.51 -6.39 7.93
N GLU A 69 -10.77 -5.08 8.01
CA GLU A 69 -10.80 -4.15 6.88
C GLU A 69 -9.41 -3.72 6.37
N GLY A 70 -8.36 -4.05 7.11
CA GLY A 70 -6.99 -3.59 6.88
C GLY A 70 -6.82 -2.07 6.99
N ILE A 71 -5.65 -1.58 6.58
CA ILE A 71 -5.35 -0.15 6.55
C ILE A 71 -5.49 0.41 5.13
N PRO A 72 -6.24 1.50 4.88
CA PRO A 72 -6.23 2.20 3.60
C PRO A 72 -4.82 2.65 3.20
N ARG A 73 -4.47 2.49 1.92
CA ARG A 73 -3.13 2.83 1.42
C ARG A 73 -2.76 4.30 1.64
N LEU A 74 -3.70 5.24 1.54
CA LEU A 74 -3.48 6.65 1.86
C LEU A 74 -3.12 6.85 3.33
N GLN A 75 -3.86 6.21 4.24
CA GLN A 75 -3.58 6.28 5.68
C GLN A 75 -2.22 5.66 6.02
N PHE A 76 -1.90 4.51 5.41
CA PHE A 76 -0.59 3.85 5.53
C PHE A 76 0.55 4.80 5.10
N ARG A 77 0.41 5.45 3.94
CA ARG A 77 1.40 6.41 3.43
C ARG A 77 1.51 7.65 4.32
N ALA A 78 0.39 8.16 4.83
CA ALA A 78 0.38 9.33 5.71
C ALA A 78 1.17 9.07 7.01
N LYS A 79 1.01 7.88 7.61
CA LYS A 79 1.76 7.48 8.81
C LYS A 79 3.25 7.35 8.57
N ILE A 80 3.66 6.76 7.45
CA ILE A 80 5.08 6.74 7.06
C ILE A 80 5.62 8.18 6.94
N LYS A 81 4.90 9.06 6.25
CA LYS A 81 5.34 10.45 6.09
C LYS A 81 5.50 11.16 7.43
N ALA A 82 4.54 11.01 8.33
CA ALA A 82 4.59 11.60 9.66
C ALA A 82 5.82 11.10 10.46
N ALA A 83 6.06 9.78 10.49
CA ALA A 83 7.17 9.19 11.24
C ALA A 83 8.56 9.60 10.72
N TYR A 84 8.68 9.88 9.42
CA TYR A 84 9.94 10.30 8.80
C TYR A 84 10.02 11.82 8.53
N GLY A 85 9.05 12.61 9.00
CA GLY A 85 9.03 14.06 8.80
C GLY A 85 8.94 14.50 7.34
N LEU A 86 8.31 13.70 6.47
CA LEU A 86 8.19 13.98 5.05
C LEU A 86 6.98 14.91 4.79
N PRO A 87 7.14 16.01 4.03
CA PRO A 87 6.04 16.90 3.69
C PRO A 87 4.92 16.23 2.89
N SER A 88 3.74 16.86 2.90
CA SER A 88 2.66 16.52 1.97
C SER A 88 3.14 16.69 0.52
N GLY A 89 2.65 15.86 -0.40
CA GLY A 89 3.09 15.85 -1.80
C GLY A 89 4.45 15.19 -2.08
N VAL A 90 5.35 15.05 -1.10
CA VAL A 90 6.65 14.38 -1.31
C VAL A 90 6.49 12.87 -1.45
N THR A 91 7.18 12.27 -2.42
CA THR A 91 7.19 10.81 -2.61
C THR A 91 7.97 10.14 -1.49
N ILE A 92 7.39 9.10 -0.89
CA ILE A 92 8.07 8.28 0.10
C ILE A 92 9.24 7.55 -0.59
N PRO A 93 10.47 7.62 -0.07
CA PRO A 93 11.58 6.86 -0.60
C PRO A 93 11.26 5.36 -0.67
N GLU A 94 11.54 4.74 -1.82
CA GLU A 94 11.15 3.34 -2.07
C GLU A 94 11.74 2.37 -1.03
N ALA A 95 12.96 2.64 -0.55
CA ALA A 95 13.61 1.85 0.50
C ALA A 95 12.79 1.86 1.81
N ILE A 96 12.20 3.01 2.18
CA ILE A 96 11.37 3.15 3.38
C ILE A 96 10.05 2.41 3.18
N GLU A 97 9.38 2.62 2.05
CA GLU A 97 8.10 1.96 1.76
C GLU A 97 8.26 0.43 1.72
N ARG A 98 9.34 -0.06 1.08
CA ARG A 98 9.65 -1.50 1.00
C ARG A 98 10.01 -2.09 2.36
N ARG A 99 10.81 -1.40 3.17
CA ARG A 99 11.15 -1.83 4.54
C ARG A 99 9.89 -1.95 5.38
N THR A 100 9.03 -0.93 5.34
CA THR A 100 7.78 -0.88 6.12
C THR A 100 6.83 -2.01 5.72
N LYS A 101 6.60 -2.23 4.42
CA LYS A 101 5.74 -3.33 3.94
C LYS A 101 6.25 -4.72 4.35
N ARG A 102 7.57 -4.94 4.33
CA ARG A 102 8.18 -6.23 4.71
C ARG A 102 8.17 -6.49 6.22
N ALA A 103 8.08 -5.42 7.03
CA ALA A 103 8.02 -5.53 8.47
C ALA A 103 6.60 -5.81 9.01
N LEU A 104 5.58 -5.69 8.16
CA LEU A 104 4.21 -6.05 8.53
C LEU A 104 4.08 -7.57 8.70
N PRO A 105 3.21 -8.03 9.63
CA PRO A 105 2.95 -9.45 9.82
C PRO A 105 2.19 -10.04 8.61
N TYR A 106 2.14 -11.37 8.55
CA TYR A 106 1.56 -12.10 7.42
C TYR A 106 0.06 -11.80 7.19
N ASP A 107 -0.67 -11.56 8.28
CA ASP A 107 -2.09 -11.23 8.29
C ASP A 107 -2.38 -9.75 7.99
N ALA A 108 -1.36 -8.89 7.90
CA ALA A 108 -1.56 -7.49 7.57
C ALA A 108 -2.09 -7.31 6.14
N PHE A 109 -3.01 -6.36 5.98
CA PHE A 109 -3.55 -5.98 4.68
C PHE A 109 -3.54 -4.47 4.49
N ILE A 110 -2.99 -4.03 3.36
CA ILE A 110 -3.04 -2.65 2.92
C ILE A 110 -4.11 -2.58 1.82
N ARG A 111 -5.29 -2.10 2.21
CA ARG A 111 -6.47 -2.03 1.35
C ARG A 111 -6.30 -0.93 0.28
N PRO A 112 -6.67 -1.19 -0.99
CA PRO A 112 -6.80 -0.14 -1.99
C PRO A 112 -7.83 0.90 -1.58
N ASP A 113 -7.54 2.19 -1.78
CA ASP A 113 -8.38 3.28 -1.25
C ASP A 113 -9.78 3.37 -1.87
N TRP A 114 -9.98 2.78 -3.05
CA TRP A 114 -11.26 2.75 -3.76
C TRP A 114 -12.19 1.62 -3.29
N MET A 115 -11.67 0.64 -2.55
CA MET A 115 -12.41 -0.57 -2.21
C MET A 115 -13.13 -0.38 -0.87
N GLU A 116 -14.45 -0.45 -0.85
CA GLU A 116 -15.20 -0.42 0.41
C GLU A 116 -15.22 -1.79 1.09
N PRO A 117 -14.99 -1.93 2.40
CA PRO A 117 -14.80 -3.24 3.04
C PRO A 117 -16.04 -4.11 3.03
N GLU A 118 -17.20 -3.53 3.35
CA GLU A 118 -18.48 -4.26 3.40
C GLU A 118 -19.04 -4.55 2.00
N PHE A 119 -18.51 -3.90 0.96
CA PHE A 119 -19.00 -3.97 -0.42
C PHE A 119 -17.89 -4.27 -1.43
N ALA A 120 -16.85 -5.02 -1.04
CA ALA A 120 -15.60 -5.10 -1.81
C ALA A 120 -15.81 -5.58 -3.25
N ARG A 121 -16.63 -6.61 -3.43
CA ARG A 121 -16.98 -7.12 -4.77
C ARG A 121 -17.85 -6.15 -5.55
N ALA A 122 -18.83 -5.52 -4.90
CA ALA A 122 -19.68 -4.52 -5.55
C ALA A 122 -18.85 -3.30 -6.01
N SER A 123 -17.98 -2.75 -5.15
CA SER A 123 -17.06 -1.66 -5.52
C SER A 123 -16.15 -2.03 -6.69
N HIS A 124 -15.66 -3.27 -6.73
CA HIS A 124 -14.84 -3.75 -7.84
C HIS A 124 -15.64 -3.89 -9.14
N LEU A 125 -16.84 -4.46 -9.08
CA LEU A 125 -17.71 -4.61 -10.25
C LEU A 125 -18.12 -3.25 -10.81
N GLU A 126 -18.45 -2.29 -9.97
CA GLU A 126 -18.78 -0.92 -10.37
C GLU A 126 -17.59 -0.26 -11.08
N LEU A 127 -16.39 -0.39 -10.52
CA LEU A 127 -15.18 0.16 -11.14
C LEU A 127 -14.87 -0.49 -12.51
N VAL A 128 -15.15 -1.79 -12.67
CA VAL A 128 -15.02 -2.51 -13.96
C VAL A 128 -16.10 -2.07 -14.94
N HIS A 129 -17.33 -1.83 -14.45
CA HIS A 129 -18.43 -1.33 -15.26
C HIS A 129 -18.12 0.07 -15.81
N ASP A 130 -17.70 1.00 -14.93
CA ASP A 130 -17.26 2.34 -15.31
C ASP A 130 -16.11 2.30 -16.33
N ALA A 131 -15.13 1.43 -16.12
CA ALA A 131 -14.03 1.25 -17.06
C ALA A 131 -14.51 0.74 -18.43
N THR A 132 -15.56 -0.09 -18.47
CA THR A 132 -16.16 -0.58 -19.72
C THR A 132 -16.87 0.55 -20.46
N ILE A 133 -17.67 1.37 -19.76
CA ILE A 133 -18.32 2.55 -20.34
C ILE A 133 -17.29 3.50 -20.96
N LEU A 134 -16.17 3.73 -20.27
CA LEU A 134 -15.09 4.59 -20.79
C LEU A 134 -14.45 4.02 -22.07
N VAL A 135 -14.30 2.70 -22.17
CA VAL A 135 -13.80 2.05 -23.39
C VAL A 135 -14.81 2.20 -24.53
N ASP A 136 -16.10 1.97 -24.28
CA ASP A 136 -17.13 2.13 -25.30
C ASP A 136 -17.16 3.56 -25.83
N ARG A 137 -17.09 4.55 -24.92
CA ARG A 137 -17.06 5.96 -25.31
C ARG A 137 -15.79 6.34 -26.09
N LEU A 138 -14.65 5.74 -25.75
CA LEU A 138 -13.41 5.91 -26.52
C LEU A 138 -13.58 5.37 -27.95
N GLU A 139 -14.16 4.18 -28.11
CA GLU A 139 -14.39 3.57 -29.43
C GLU A 139 -15.35 4.40 -30.30
N GLU A 140 -16.42 4.95 -29.70
CA GLU A 140 -17.32 5.89 -30.38
C GLU A 140 -16.57 7.12 -30.89
N MET A 141 -15.74 7.74 -30.05
CA MET A 141 -14.94 8.91 -30.44
C MET A 141 -13.94 8.60 -31.56
N VAL A 142 -13.32 7.42 -31.53
CA VAL A 142 -12.42 6.94 -32.60
C VAL A 142 -13.19 6.79 -33.90
N ALA A 143 -14.38 6.16 -33.86
CA ALA A 143 -15.23 5.98 -35.02
C ALA A 143 -15.68 7.32 -35.62
N GLU A 144 -16.18 8.25 -34.80
CA GLU A 144 -16.59 9.60 -35.22
C GLU A 144 -15.43 10.40 -35.84
N PHE A 145 -14.21 10.24 -35.32
CA PHE A 145 -13.03 10.86 -35.90
C PHE A 145 -12.72 10.30 -37.28
N CYS A 146 -12.71 8.97 -37.44
CA CYS A 146 -12.42 8.32 -38.72
C CYS A 146 -13.52 8.55 -39.77
N VAL A 147 -14.77 8.78 -39.36
CA VAL A 147 -15.84 9.23 -40.28
C VAL A 147 -15.52 10.63 -40.81
N ARG A 148 -15.06 11.55 -39.96
CA ARG A 148 -14.69 12.92 -40.37
C ARG A 148 -13.38 12.98 -41.17
N TYR A 149 -12.45 12.06 -40.90
CA TYR A 149 -11.14 11.97 -41.53
C TYR A 149 -10.88 10.55 -42.06
N PRO A 150 -11.43 10.18 -43.24
CA PRO A 150 -11.44 8.80 -43.72
C PRO A 150 -10.06 8.19 -44.04
N THR A 151 -9.04 9.04 -44.22
CA THR A 151 -7.66 8.59 -44.45
C THR A 151 -6.92 8.26 -43.16
N ALA A 152 -7.48 8.60 -42.00
CA ALA A 152 -6.86 8.35 -40.70
C ALA A 152 -6.97 6.87 -40.31
N SER A 153 -5.91 6.33 -39.72
CA SER A 153 -5.88 4.96 -39.20
C SER A 153 -6.57 4.86 -37.84
N ILE A 154 -7.64 4.05 -37.74
CA ILE A 154 -8.37 3.75 -36.49
C ILE A 154 -7.40 3.41 -35.34
N TRP A 155 -6.43 2.53 -35.60
CA TRP A 155 -5.51 2.08 -34.57
C TRP A 155 -4.64 3.23 -34.03
N HIS A 156 -4.10 4.07 -34.92
CA HIS A 156 -3.26 5.20 -34.50
C HIS A 156 -4.08 6.26 -33.78
N VAL A 157 -5.29 6.59 -34.27
CA VAL A 157 -6.20 7.51 -33.58
C VAL A 157 -6.51 7.03 -32.17
N ARG A 158 -6.82 5.73 -31.99
CA ARG A 158 -7.03 5.13 -30.67
C ARG A 158 -5.80 5.29 -29.77
N GLN A 159 -4.60 4.96 -30.26
CA GLN A 159 -3.37 5.06 -29.46
C GLN A 159 -3.05 6.50 -29.08
N GLU A 160 -3.24 7.46 -29.99
CA GLU A 160 -3.02 8.89 -29.69
C GLU A 160 -3.99 9.40 -28.62
N ILE A 161 -5.29 9.06 -28.71
CA ILE A 161 -6.27 9.44 -27.69
C ILE A 161 -5.91 8.82 -26.34
N ILE A 162 -5.60 7.52 -26.30
CA ILE A 162 -5.15 6.84 -25.07
C ILE A 162 -3.89 7.52 -24.51
N GLY A 163 -2.93 7.86 -25.36
CA GLY A 163 -1.69 8.55 -24.98
C GLY A 163 -1.96 9.91 -24.34
N HIS A 164 -2.94 10.66 -24.86
CA HIS A 164 -3.36 11.94 -24.28
C HIS A 164 -4.10 11.79 -22.95
N ILE A 165 -4.86 10.72 -22.74
CA ILE A 165 -5.64 10.49 -21.50
C ILE A 165 -4.75 9.93 -20.38
N LEU A 166 -3.97 8.89 -20.66
CA LEU A 166 -3.23 8.13 -19.65
C LEU A 166 -1.78 8.60 -19.45
N GLY A 167 -1.23 9.35 -20.40
CA GLY A 167 0.19 9.68 -20.41
C GLY A 167 1.08 8.44 -20.44
N SER A 168 2.33 8.58 -19.98
CA SER A 168 3.31 7.48 -19.95
C SER A 168 3.17 6.63 -18.67
N HIS A 169 2.05 5.93 -18.46
CA HIS A 169 1.91 5.07 -17.27
C HIS A 169 2.56 3.67 -17.50
N PRO A 170 3.59 3.28 -16.72
CA PRO A 170 4.48 2.16 -17.07
C PRO A 170 4.03 0.78 -16.57
N ALA A 171 2.74 0.54 -16.36
CA ALA A 171 2.28 -0.70 -15.75
C ALA A 171 1.22 -1.44 -16.57
N SER A 172 1.43 -2.74 -16.77
CA SER A 172 0.57 -3.60 -17.60
C SER A 172 -0.80 -3.81 -16.95
N PRO A 173 -1.92 -3.62 -17.68
CA PRO A 173 -3.29 -3.80 -17.18
C PRO A 173 -3.54 -5.16 -16.51
N LEU A 174 -2.89 -6.23 -16.99
CA LEU A 174 -3.07 -7.59 -16.45
C LEU A 174 -2.58 -7.74 -15.01
N VAL A 175 -1.45 -7.10 -14.68
CA VAL A 175 -0.89 -7.13 -13.33
C VAL A 175 -1.74 -6.30 -12.37
N HIS A 176 -2.36 -5.23 -12.88
CA HIS A 176 -3.31 -4.42 -12.12
C HIS A 176 -4.60 -5.19 -11.83
N GLY A 177 -5.23 -5.79 -12.85
CA GLY A 177 -6.47 -6.55 -12.68
C GLY A 177 -6.34 -7.71 -11.69
N LYS A 178 -5.25 -8.50 -11.78
CA LYS A 178 -5.03 -9.60 -10.83
C LYS A 178 -4.90 -9.10 -9.38
N ARG A 179 -4.16 -8.02 -9.15
CA ARG A 179 -4.02 -7.42 -7.80
C ARG A 179 -5.33 -6.88 -7.25
N MET A 180 -6.25 -6.45 -8.11
CA MET A 180 -7.57 -5.98 -7.70
C MET A 180 -8.44 -7.14 -7.24
N VAL A 181 -8.48 -8.23 -8.00
CA VAL A 181 -9.22 -9.45 -7.63
C VAL A 181 -8.67 -10.07 -6.34
N ASP A 182 -7.34 -10.22 -6.23
CA ASP A 182 -6.71 -10.75 -5.02
C ASP A 182 -7.07 -9.91 -3.77
N ALA A 183 -7.20 -8.58 -3.94
CA ALA A 183 -7.61 -7.68 -2.86
C ALA A 183 -9.09 -7.85 -2.47
N VAL A 184 -9.98 -8.08 -3.44
CA VAL A 184 -11.40 -8.37 -3.20
C VAL A 184 -11.53 -9.67 -2.40
N ASP A 185 -10.92 -10.75 -2.89
CA ASP A 185 -10.98 -12.06 -2.25
C ASP A 185 -10.41 -12.01 -0.81
N THR A 186 -9.36 -11.20 -0.60
CA THR A 186 -8.78 -10.98 0.73
C THR A 186 -9.78 -10.29 1.67
N ILE A 187 -10.53 -9.29 1.21
CA ILE A 187 -11.51 -8.57 2.05
C ILE A 187 -12.75 -9.42 2.30
N GLU A 188 -13.28 -10.12 1.30
CA GLU A 188 -14.44 -10.99 1.48
C GLU A 188 -14.18 -12.10 2.52
N GLY A 189 -12.94 -12.60 2.58
CA GLY A 189 -12.54 -13.56 3.61
C GLY A 189 -12.37 -12.96 5.02
N ARG A 190 -12.32 -11.64 5.16
CA ARG A 190 -12.04 -10.94 6.42
C ARG A 190 -13.23 -10.18 6.98
N VAL A 191 -14.03 -9.56 6.12
CA VAL A 191 -15.13 -8.66 6.47
C VAL A 191 -16.44 -9.25 5.95
N PRO A 192 -17.50 -9.37 6.79
CA PRO A 192 -18.82 -9.76 6.33
C PRO A 192 -19.31 -8.83 5.22
N GLN A 193 -19.67 -9.41 4.08
CA GLN A 193 -20.15 -8.64 2.94
C GLN A 193 -21.65 -8.35 3.10
N ILE A 194 -22.03 -7.10 2.81
CA ILE A 194 -23.43 -6.69 2.76
C ILE A 194 -23.92 -6.95 1.32
N PRO A 195 -25.01 -7.70 1.14
CA PRO A 195 -25.57 -7.88 -0.19
C PRO A 195 -25.98 -6.52 -0.75
N PRO A 196 -25.75 -6.27 -2.05
CA PRO A 196 -26.20 -5.02 -2.66
C PRO A 196 -27.71 -4.88 -2.44
N VAL A 197 -28.11 -3.72 -1.93
CA VAL A 197 -29.53 -3.36 -1.87
C VAL A 197 -29.94 -3.11 -3.31
N GLU A 198 -30.74 -4.01 -3.89
CA GLU A 198 -31.40 -3.71 -5.15
C GLU A 198 -32.13 -2.38 -4.97
N PRO A 199 -31.96 -1.39 -5.87
CA PRO A 199 -32.76 -0.18 -5.79
C PRO A 199 -34.21 -0.64 -5.76
N ALA A 200 -34.93 -0.29 -4.69
CA ALA A 200 -36.36 -0.51 -4.65
C ALA A 200 -36.92 0.20 -5.88
N PHE A 201 -37.36 -0.56 -6.87
CA PHE A 201 -38.17 -0.03 -7.94
C PHE A 201 -39.36 0.60 -7.24
N ILE A 202 -39.36 1.93 -7.16
CA ILE A 202 -40.57 2.68 -6.86
C ILE A 202 -41.43 2.42 -8.07
N ASP A 203 -42.48 1.62 -7.87
CA ASP A 203 -43.48 1.29 -8.87
C ASP A 203 -43.89 2.60 -9.58
N ASP A 204 -43.96 2.58 -10.91
CA ASP A 204 -44.23 3.76 -11.74
C ASP A 204 -45.57 4.44 -11.35
N GLU A 205 -46.44 3.74 -10.61
CA GLU A 205 -47.69 4.28 -10.05
C GLU A 205 -47.50 5.51 -9.13
N GLU A 206 -46.35 5.67 -8.46
CA GLU A 206 -46.11 6.85 -7.60
C GLU A 206 -45.69 8.10 -8.41
N PHE A 207 -45.11 7.93 -9.60
CA PHE A 207 -44.70 9.04 -10.47
C PHE A 207 -45.92 9.67 -11.18
N ASP A 208 -46.90 8.84 -11.56
CA ASP A 208 -48.13 9.28 -12.21
C ASP A 208 -49.04 10.10 -11.27
N HIS A 209 -48.95 9.91 -9.95
CA HIS A 209 -49.71 10.71 -8.97
C HIS A 209 -49.17 12.14 -8.77
N HIS A 210 -47.92 12.41 -9.16
CA HIS A 210 -47.28 13.71 -9.01
C HIS A 210 -47.29 14.57 -10.28
N CYS A 211 -47.84 14.05 -11.38
CA CYS A 211 -47.91 14.72 -12.67
C CYS A 211 -49.34 15.14 -13.10
N ILE A 212 -50.30 15.23 -12.16
CA ILE A 212 -51.65 15.81 -12.39
C ILE A 212 -51.71 17.25 -11.92
#